data_AF-A0AAW0MM53-F1
#
_entry.id   AF-A0AAW0MM53-F1
#
_cell.length_a   1.000
_cell.length_b   1.000
_cell.length_c   1.000
_cell.angle_alpha   90.00
_cell.angle_beta   90.00
_cell.angle_gamma   90.00
#
_symmetry.space_group_name_H-M   'P 1'
#
loop_
_entity.id
_entity.type
_entity.pdbx_description
1 polymer ?
#
loop_
_entity_poly.entity_id
_entity_poly.type
_entity_poly.pdbx_seq_one_letter_code
_entity_poly.pdbx_strand_id
1 'polypeptide(L)'
;MAAVLVYVLSTLFRKNAYGYVYCSPAVLPRGFFVMLCLNLSLNVGWLFLWDRRFMIPALIFLILIALTNYAIIAFSCIGLHTFGAWLNKHHKVELYLIRVLVQNGIAIYATWTTIASHVNLNVVLTTEANMSQSDASTTALSILVVVIASWFVLENWLLEKHVRYILSIYPAVIWALTGVFTKNYDAAAPTRNNIFIAALLGVGCCLFVIRIGLVTWRHLKHPLYKNADPDDMSPMDMAKKQKKIFR
;
A
#
# COMPACT_ATOMS: atom_id res chain seq x y z
N MET A 1 6.35 6.41 -4.72
CA MET A 1 7.55 6.52 -3.86
C MET A 1 8.15 7.93 -3.83
N ALA A 2 8.39 8.60 -4.96
CA ALA A 2 8.96 9.96 -4.97
C ALA A 2 8.19 10.98 -4.10
N ALA A 3 6.86 11.03 -4.20
CA ALA A 3 6.03 11.92 -3.37
C ALA A 3 6.18 11.65 -1.85
N VAL A 4 6.38 10.39 -1.45
CA VAL A 4 6.61 9.99 -0.05
C VAL A 4 7.96 10.53 0.42
N LEU A 5 9.00 10.39 -0.41
CA LEU A 5 10.34 10.91 -0.11
C LEU A 5 10.34 12.45 -0.03
N VAL A 6 9.65 13.13 -0.95
CA VAL A 6 9.48 14.58 -0.92
C VAL A 6 8.82 15.02 0.38
N TYR A 7 7.74 14.34 0.80
CA TYR A 7 7.09 14.63 2.08
C TYR A 7 8.07 14.42 3.25
N VAL A 8 8.74 13.26 3.32
CA VAL A 8 9.71 12.94 4.37
C VAL A 8 10.83 13.98 4.43
N LEU A 9 11.45 14.32 3.30
CA LEU A 9 12.51 15.31 3.24
C LEU A 9 12.01 16.71 3.63
N SER A 10 10.80 17.08 3.23
CA SER A 10 10.22 18.37 3.64
C SER A 10 10.09 18.47 5.17
N THR A 11 9.85 17.36 5.88
CA THR A 11 9.73 17.39 7.36
C THR A 11 11.03 17.72 8.08
N LEU A 12 12.19 17.57 7.42
CA LEU A 12 13.50 17.98 7.96
C LEU A 12 13.62 19.51 8.01
N PHE A 13 12.96 20.21 7.10
CA PHE A 13 13.03 21.67 6.97
C PHE A 13 11.83 22.39 7.60
N ARG A 14 10.79 21.66 8.01
CA ARG A 14 9.57 22.22 8.60
C ARG A 14 9.58 22.12 10.14
N LYS A 15 9.28 23.24 10.81
CA LYS A 15 9.12 23.34 12.27
C LYS A 15 7.67 23.64 12.64
N ASN A 16 7.24 23.17 13.80
CA ASN A 16 6.00 23.53 14.47
C ASN A 16 6.29 24.03 15.89
N ALA A 17 5.24 24.33 16.66
CA ALA A 17 5.35 24.85 18.03
C ALA A 17 6.12 23.94 19.00
N TYR A 18 6.31 22.66 18.68
CA TYR A 18 6.97 21.66 19.52
C TYR A 18 8.35 21.23 18.99
N GLY A 19 8.83 21.82 17.89
CA GLY A 19 10.11 21.50 17.28
C GLY A 19 10.00 21.12 15.81
N TYR A 20 10.90 20.28 15.31
CA TYR A 20 10.84 19.80 13.92
C TYR A 20 9.70 18.79 13.75
N VAL A 21 9.00 18.87 12.61
CA VAL A 21 7.81 18.05 12.30
C VAL A 21 8.15 16.55 12.29
N TYR A 22 9.39 16.17 11.96
CA TYR A 22 9.82 14.77 11.99
C TYR A 22 10.00 14.20 13.42
N CYS A 23 10.15 15.06 14.44
CA CYS A 23 10.35 14.67 15.84
C CYS A 23 9.08 14.77 16.68
N SER A 24 8.31 15.84 16.52
CA SER A 24 7.25 16.22 17.45
C SER A 24 6.01 16.76 16.73
N PRO A 25 4.86 16.07 16.73
CA PRO A 25 4.68 14.67 17.12
C PRO A 25 5.31 13.71 16.10
N ALA A 26 5.89 12.61 16.58
CA ALA A 26 6.46 11.55 15.75
C ALA A 26 5.36 10.68 15.09
N VAL A 27 4.55 11.29 14.21
CA VAL A 27 3.43 10.61 13.53
C VAL A 27 3.93 9.45 12.67
N LEU A 28 5.13 9.57 12.09
CA LEU A 28 5.83 8.47 11.44
C LEU A 28 6.82 7.85 12.45
N PRO A 29 6.54 6.65 13.00
CA PRO A 29 7.39 6.05 14.01
C PRO A 29 8.73 5.57 13.43
N ARG A 30 9.73 5.33 14.29
CA ARG A 30 11.05 4.80 13.87
C ARG A 30 10.96 3.55 12.99
N GLY A 31 10.03 2.64 13.30
CA GLY A 31 9.78 1.42 12.51
C GLY A 31 9.41 1.71 11.05
N PHE A 32 8.72 2.81 10.77
CA PHE A 32 8.42 3.26 9.40
C PHE A 32 9.71 3.49 8.60
N PHE A 33 10.66 4.23 9.17
CA PHE A 33 11.92 4.56 8.50
C PHE A 33 12.84 3.36 8.35
N VAL A 34 12.93 2.50 9.37
CA VAL A 34 13.71 1.25 9.29
C VAL A 34 13.18 0.35 8.17
N MET A 35 11.86 0.15 8.10
CA MET A 35 11.25 -0.66 7.04
C MET A 35 11.39 0.01 5.67
N LEU A 36 11.35 1.33 5.60
CA LEU A 36 11.58 2.06 4.35
C LEU A 36 13.01 1.86 3.82
N CYS A 37 14.02 1.99 4.68
CA CYS A 37 15.40 1.73 4.30
C CYS A 37 15.59 0.27 3.86
N LEU A 38 15.04 -0.69 4.62
CA LEU A 38 15.08 -2.10 4.24
C LEU A 38 14.43 -2.35 2.87
N ASN A 39 13.25 -1.76 2.63
CA ASN A 39 12.54 -1.90 1.37
C ASN A 39 13.36 -1.36 0.18
N LEU A 40 13.97 -0.18 0.32
CA LEU A 40 14.82 0.40 -0.72
C LEU A 40 16.06 -0.45 -0.99
N SER A 41 16.72 -0.98 0.05
CA SER A 41 17.85 -1.90 -0.10
C SER A 41 17.46 -3.20 -0.81
N LEU A 42 16.30 -3.77 -0.45
CA LEU A 42 15.75 -4.94 -1.15
C LEU A 42 15.43 -4.62 -2.61
N ASN A 43 14.91 -3.42 -2.91
CA ASN A 43 14.64 -2.98 -4.28
C ASN A 43 15.92 -2.91 -5.13
N VAL A 44 17.00 -2.34 -4.59
CA VAL A 44 18.31 -2.33 -5.25
C VAL A 44 18.83 -3.75 -5.45
N GLY A 45 18.75 -4.61 -4.44
CA GLY A 45 19.15 -6.02 -4.55
C GLY A 45 18.37 -6.77 -5.63
N TRP A 46 17.06 -6.53 -5.71
CA TRP A 46 16.20 -7.12 -6.74
C TRP A 46 16.65 -6.75 -8.16
N LEU A 47 17.03 -5.48 -8.41
CA LEU A 47 17.51 -5.04 -9.72
C LEU A 47 18.74 -5.86 -10.18
N PHE A 48 19.72 -6.09 -9.29
CA PHE A 48 20.89 -6.90 -9.62
C PHE A 48 20.56 -8.37 -9.87
N LEU A 49 19.64 -8.95 -9.09
CA LEU A 49 19.21 -10.34 -9.27
C LEU A 49 18.46 -10.53 -10.59
N TRP A 50 17.58 -9.58 -10.92
CA TRP A 50 16.82 -9.57 -12.18
C TRP A 50 17.75 -9.40 -13.39
N ASP A 51 18.67 -8.44 -13.33
CA ASP A 51 19.66 -8.19 -14.39
C ASP A 51 20.51 -9.44 -14.67
N ARG A 52 20.97 -10.11 -13.62
CA ARG A 52 21.73 -11.37 -13.71
C ARG A 52 20.89 -12.62 -13.99
N ARG A 53 19.57 -12.45 -14.22
CA ARG A 53 18.61 -13.53 -14.51
C ARG A 53 18.46 -14.60 -13.42
N PHE A 54 18.73 -14.27 -12.16
CA PHE A 54 18.42 -15.15 -11.03
C PHE A 54 16.93 -15.04 -10.65
N MET A 55 16.05 -15.74 -11.39
CA MET A 55 14.59 -15.54 -11.32
C MET A 55 13.97 -15.94 -9.98
N ILE A 56 14.36 -17.09 -9.40
CA ILE A 56 13.85 -17.53 -8.09
C ILE A 56 14.25 -16.54 -6.98
N PRO A 57 15.54 -16.17 -6.81
CA PRO A 57 15.92 -15.12 -5.86
C PRO A 57 15.23 -13.77 -6.12
N ALA A 58 15.08 -13.37 -7.38
CA ALA A 58 14.40 -12.14 -7.74
C ALA A 58 12.91 -12.17 -7.31
N LEU A 59 12.24 -13.33 -7.41
CA LEU A 59 10.87 -13.48 -6.93
C LEU A 59 10.79 -13.32 -5.41
N ILE A 60 11.69 -13.97 -4.67
CA ILE A 60 11.76 -13.87 -3.21
C ILE A 60 11.95 -12.41 -2.79
N PHE A 61 12.86 -11.68 -3.44
CA PHE A 61 13.09 -10.27 -3.15
C PHE A 61 11.85 -9.41 -3.42
N LEU A 62 11.13 -9.63 -4.53
CA LEU A 62 9.87 -8.90 -4.79
C LEU A 62 8.80 -9.17 -3.73
N ILE A 63 8.69 -10.41 -3.25
CA ILE A 63 7.76 -10.74 -2.16
C ILE A 63 8.17 -9.99 -0.88
N LEU A 64 9.46 -9.98 -0.53
CA LEU A 64 9.96 -9.23 0.63
C LEU A 64 9.74 -7.71 0.49
N ILE A 65 9.89 -7.15 -0.71
CA ILE A 65 9.57 -5.74 -0.99
C ILE A 65 8.07 -5.47 -0.77
N ALA A 66 7.19 -6.34 -1.27
CA ALA A 66 5.76 -6.20 -1.05
C ALA A 66 5.40 -6.27 0.46
N LEU A 67 5.94 -7.25 1.18
CA LEU A 67 5.71 -7.41 2.63
C LEU A 67 6.22 -6.22 3.45
N THR A 68 7.41 -5.72 3.14
CA THR A 68 7.94 -4.52 3.79
C THR A 68 7.09 -3.28 3.47
N ASN A 69 6.57 -3.13 2.26
CA ASN A 69 5.62 -2.06 1.94
C ASN A 69 4.35 -2.12 2.81
N TYR A 70 3.76 -3.31 3.02
CA TYR A 70 2.63 -3.46 3.92
C TYR A 70 2.98 -3.13 5.38
N ALA A 71 4.18 -3.49 5.84
CA ALA A 71 4.68 -3.11 7.17
C ALA A 71 4.83 -1.58 7.32
N ILE A 72 5.36 -0.89 6.30
CA ILE A 72 5.47 0.58 6.30
C ILE A 72 4.07 1.23 6.39
N ILE A 73 3.08 0.72 5.63
CA ILE A 73 1.68 1.19 5.71
C ILE A 73 1.14 0.98 7.12
N ALA A 74 1.36 -0.18 7.73
CA ALA A 74 0.90 -0.48 9.08
C ALA A 74 1.48 0.51 10.11
N PHE A 75 2.80 0.75 10.08
CA PHE A 75 3.43 1.75 10.95
C PHE A 75 2.86 3.16 10.77
N SER A 76 2.62 3.57 9.51
CA SER A 76 1.99 4.86 9.21
C SER A 76 0.56 4.95 9.75
N CYS A 77 -0.23 3.87 9.61
CA CYS A 77 -1.60 3.82 10.11
C CYS A 77 -1.66 3.84 11.64
N ILE A 78 -0.76 3.13 12.34
CA ILE A 78 -0.73 3.12 13.81
C ILE A 78 -0.34 4.51 14.33
N GLY A 79 0.63 5.16 13.71
CA GLY A 79 1.00 6.54 14.04
C GLY A 79 -0.17 7.50 13.84
N LEU A 80 -0.86 7.40 12.70
CA LEU A 80 -2.03 8.26 12.41
C LEU A 80 -3.24 7.95 13.30
N HIS A 81 -3.42 6.71 13.74
CA HIS A 81 -4.45 6.37 14.72
C HIS A 81 -4.16 7.02 16.08
N THR A 82 -2.88 7.10 16.46
CA THR A 82 -2.46 7.69 17.74
C THR A 82 -2.62 9.22 17.75
N PHE A 83 -2.16 9.91 16.70
CA PHE A 83 -2.17 11.39 16.66
C PHE A 83 -3.30 12.00 15.83
N GLY A 84 -4.15 11.17 15.22
CA GLY A 84 -5.12 11.61 14.20
C GLY A 84 -6.15 12.62 14.71
N ALA A 85 -6.66 12.44 15.94
CA ALA A 85 -7.61 13.38 16.54
C ALA A 85 -6.97 14.76 16.76
N TRP A 86 -5.76 14.77 17.30
CA TRP A 86 -4.99 16.00 17.52
C TRP A 86 -4.65 16.72 16.21
N LEU A 87 -4.18 15.99 15.20
CA LEU A 87 -3.93 16.55 13.86
C LEU A 87 -5.21 17.08 13.22
N ASN A 88 -6.34 16.41 13.39
CA ASN A 88 -7.61 16.86 12.83
C ASN A 88 -8.09 18.19 13.45
N LYS A 89 -7.74 18.49 14.70
CA LYS A 89 -8.08 19.77 15.34
C LYS A 89 -7.06 20.86 15.02
N HIS A 90 -5.76 20.56 15.16
CA HIS A 90 -4.70 21.57 15.15
C HIS A 90 -3.93 21.67 13.81
N HIS A 91 -3.82 20.58 13.05
CA HIS A 91 -2.97 20.50 11.85
C HIS A 91 -3.62 19.67 10.73
N LYS A 92 -4.82 20.08 10.28
CA LYS A 92 -5.59 19.36 9.24
C LYS A 92 -4.80 19.13 7.96
N VAL A 93 -3.99 20.10 7.54
CA VAL A 93 -3.17 19.97 6.33
C VAL A 93 -2.19 18.81 6.44
N GLU A 94 -1.47 18.68 7.56
CA GLU A 94 -0.54 17.56 7.78
C GLU A 94 -1.27 16.21 7.79
N LEU A 95 -2.46 16.13 8.38
CA LEU A 95 -3.29 14.93 8.34
C LEU A 95 -3.59 14.49 6.89
N TYR A 96 -3.99 15.43 6.03
CA TYR A 96 -4.25 15.12 4.62
C TYR A 96 -2.98 14.78 3.85
N LEU A 97 -1.87 15.48 4.08
CA LEU A 97 -0.59 15.16 3.43
C LEU A 97 -0.12 13.74 3.77
N ILE A 98 -0.25 13.30 5.02
CA ILE A 98 0.10 11.93 5.41
C ILE A 98 -0.81 10.91 4.70
N ARG A 99 -2.13 11.16 4.66
CA ARG A 99 -3.07 10.24 3.99
C ARG A 99 -2.80 10.16 2.48
N VAL A 100 -2.67 11.31 1.81
CA VAL A 100 -2.58 11.39 0.35
C VAL A 100 -1.17 11.04 -0.14
N LEU A 101 -0.13 11.64 0.42
CA LEU A 101 1.24 11.47 -0.09
C LEU A 101 1.90 10.22 0.49
N VAL A 102 1.75 9.96 1.79
CA VAL A 102 2.44 8.86 2.46
C VAL A 102 1.66 7.55 2.31
N GLN A 103 0.47 7.45 2.91
CA GLN A 103 -0.27 6.19 2.95
C GLN A 103 -0.70 5.72 1.56
N ASN A 104 -1.36 6.59 0.77
CA ASN A 104 -1.74 6.24 -0.61
C ASN A 104 -0.52 6.09 -1.53
N GLY A 105 0.54 6.88 -1.34
CA GLY A 105 1.76 6.77 -2.13
C GLY A 105 2.50 5.44 -1.92
N ILE A 106 2.55 4.95 -0.68
CA ILE A 106 3.11 3.63 -0.36
C ILE A 106 2.15 2.53 -0.79
N ALA A 107 0.83 2.72 -0.67
CA ALA A 107 -0.14 1.72 -1.12
C ALA A 107 -0.11 1.47 -2.64
N ILE A 108 0.14 2.50 -3.45
CA ILE A 108 0.41 2.33 -4.89
C ILE A 108 1.63 1.44 -5.08
N TYR A 109 2.72 1.74 -4.36
CA TYR A 109 3.97 1.00 -4.50
C TYR A 109 3.84 -0.45 -4.00
N ALA A 110 3.15 -0.69 -2.88
CA ALA A 110 2.81 -2.01 -2.37
C ALA A 110 2.07 -2.82 -3.44
N THR A 111 1.01 -2.24 -4.00
CA THR A 111 0.20 -2.86 -5.06
C THR A 111 1.05 -3.19 -6.27
N TRP A 112 1.88 -2.24 -6.72
CA TRP A 112 2.78 -2.45 -7.84
C TRP A 112 3.75 -3.60 -7.61
N THR A 113 4.39 -3.65 -6.43
CA THR A 113 5.35 -4.71 -6.08
C THR A 113 4.69 -6.07 -5.91
N THR A 114 3.44 -6.11 -5.44
CA THR A 114 2.62 -7.33 -5.40
C THR A 114 2.31 -7.82 -6.80
N ILE A 115 1.94 -6.94 -7.73
CA ILE A 115 1.67 -7.38 -9.12
C ILE A 115 2.97 -7.79 -9.82
N ALA A 116 4.06 -7.06 -9.60
CA ALA A 116 5.38 -7.42 -10.12
C ALA A 116 5.84 -8.81 -9.61
N SER A 117 5.57 -9.16 -8.35
CA SER A 117 5.87 -10.50 -7.84
C SER A 117 5.08 -11.60 -8.56
N HIS A 118 3.83 -11.34 -8.96
CA HIS A 118 3.04 -12.28 -9.76
C HIS A 118 3.56 -12.41 -11.19
N VAL A 119 4.02 -11.32 -11.79
CA VAL A 119 4.70 -11.35 -13.11
C VAL A 119 5.98 -12.18 -13.02
N ASN A 120 6.79 -11.97 -11.98
CA ASN A 120 8.01 -12.74 -11.78
C ASN A 120 7.71 -14.22 -11.44
N LEU A 121 6.65 -14.49 -10.68
CA LEU A 121 6.17 -15.85 -10.43
C LEU A 121 5.81 -16.56 -11.73
N ASN A 122 5.13 -15.87 -12.66
CA ASN A 122 4.83 -16.42 -13.98
C ASN A 122 6.12 -16.82 -14.71
N VAL A 123 7.14 -15.95 -14.72
CA VAL A 123 8.46 -16.25 -15.30
C VAL A 123 9.09 -17.49 -14.64
N VAL A 124 9.15 -17.54 -13.31
CA VAL A 124 9.73 -18.69 -12.59
C VAL A 124 8.98 -19.99 -12.91
N LEU A 125 7.65 -19.95 -12.96
CA LEU A 125 6.84 -21.14 -13.26
C LEU A 125 7.06 -21.65 -14.69
N THR A 126 7.30 -20.76 -15.65
CA THR A 126 7.55 -21.17 -17.04
C THR A 126 8.99 -21.58 -17.29
N THR A 127 9.97 -20.90 -16.69
CA THR A 127 11.39 -21.19 -16.94
C THR A 127 11.96 -22.29 -16.05
N GLU A 128 11.54 -22.37 -14.78
CA GLU A 128 12.12 -23.30 -13.79
C GLU A 128 11.23 -24.50 -13.50
N ALA A 129 9.90 -24.34 -13.59
CA ALA A 129 8.94 -25.40 -13.29
C ALA A 129 8.35 -26.08 -14.54
N ASN A 130 8.84 -25.73 -15.75
CA ASN A 130 8.38 -26.26 -17.04
C ASN A 130 6.86 -26.19 -17.24
N MET A 131 6.19 -25.23 -16.60
CA MET A 131 4.76 -25.08 -16.71
C MET A 131 4.40 -24.33 -18.00
N SER A 132 3.25 -24.67 -18.61
CA SER A 132 2.81 -23.94 -19.81
C SER A 132 2.57 -22.46 -19.49
N GLN A 133 2.85 -21.57 -20.44
CA GLN A 133 2.60 -20.13 -20.26
C GLN A 133 1.14 -19.84 -19.89
N SER A 134 0.22 -20.63 -20.43
CA SER A 134 -1.20 -20.49 -20.14
C SER A 134 -1.51 -20.83 -18.69
N ASP A 135 -0.99 -21.93 -18.16
CA ASP A 135 -1.24 -22.36 -16.80
C ASP A 135 -0.51 -21.48 -15.79
N ALA A 136 0.72 -21.05 -16.09
CA ALA A 136 1.48 -20.12 -15.24
C ALA A 136 0.75 -18.79 -15.06
N SER A 137 0.19 -18.27 -16.15
CA SER A 137 -0.60 -17.04 -16.11
C SER A 137 -1.92 -17.26 -15.35
N THR A 138 -2.60 -18.38 -15.55
CA THR A 138 -3.83 -18.71 -14.80
C THR A 138 -3.55 -18.82 -13.30
N THR A 139 -2.46 -19.47 -12.90
CA THR A 139 -2.04 -19.58 -11.50
C THR A 139 -1.75 -18.21 -10.89
N ALA A 140 -0.95 -17.37 -11.57
CA ALA A 140 -0.66 -16.02 -11.10
C ALA A 140 -1.93 -15.16 -10.96
N LEU A 141 -2.84 -15.20 -11.94
CA LEU A 141 -4.11 -14.45 -11.87
C LEU A 141 -5.01 -14.97 -10.75
N SER A 142 -5.05 -16.28 -10.52
CA SER A 142 -5.85 -16.90 -9.45
C SER A 142 -5.36 -16.47 -8.07
N ILE A 143 -4.05 -16.43 -7.85
CA ILE A 143 -3.47 -15.92 -6.60
C ILE A 143 -3.82 -14.43 -6.43
N LEU A 144 -3.73 -13.63 -7.51
CA LEU A 144 -4.08 -12.21 -7.46
C LEU A 144 -5.54 -11.98 -7.08
N VAL A 145 -6.48 -12.82 -7.55
CA VAL A 145 -7.88 -12.79 -7.12
C VAL A 145 -7.99 -13.00 -5.61
N VAL A 146 -7.32 -14.01 -5.07
CA VAL A 146 -7.34 -14.31 -3.63
C VAL A 146 -6.78 -13.13 -2.83
N VAL A 147 -5.69 -12.52 -3.30
CA VAL A 147 -5.08 -11.36 -2.66
C VAL A 147 -6.02 -10.16 -2.64
N ILE A 148 -6.66 -9.82 -3.78
CA ILE A 148 -7.59 -8.69 -3.87
C ILE A 148 -8.83 -8.94 -3.00
N ALA A 149 -9.39 -10.15 -3.05
CA ALA A 149 -10.56 -10.52 -2.24
C ALA A 149 -10.24 -10.44 -0.74
N SER A 150 -9.11 -11.03 -0.33
CA SER A 150 -8.65 -10.98 1.07
C SER A 150 -8.40 -9.54 1.52
N TRP A 151 -7.79 -8.70 0.68
CA TRP A 151 -7.59 -7.30 0.99
C TRP A 151 -8.92 -6.56 1.15
N PHE A 152 -9.88 -6.76 0.24
CA PHE A 152 -11.20 -6.12 0.31
C PHE A 152 -11.94 -6.49 1.62
N VAL A 153 -11.83 -7.75 2.05
CA VAL A 153 -12.35 -8.21 3.35
C VAL A 153 -11.67 -7.47 4.50
N LEU A 154 -10.33 -7.50 4.54
CA LEU A 154 -9.55 -6.91 5.62
C LEU A 154 -9.78 -5.40 5.73
N GLU A 155 -9.79 -4.65 4.63
CA GLU A 155 -9.90 -3.20 4.65
C GLU A 155 -11.30 -2.67 5.00
N ASN A 156 -12.33 -3.52 4.87
CA ASN A 156 -13.72 -3.11 5.12
C ASN A 156 -14.23 -3.52 6.51
N TRP A 157 -13.63 -4.55 7.11
CA TRP A 157 -14.02 -5.06 8.42
C TRP A 157 -12.94 -4.92 9.48
N LEU A 158 -11.78 -5.55 9.30
CA LEU A 158 -10.75 -5.62 10.36
C LEU A 158 -9.95 -4.32 10.49
N LEU A 159 -9.50 -3.78 9.36
CA LEU A 159 -8.58 -2.64 9.29
C LEU A 159 -9.30 -1.32 8.99
N GLU A 160 -10.63 -1.34 8.94
CA GLU A 160 -11.48 -0.24 8.46
C GLU A 160 -11.05 1.13 8.97
N LYS A 161 -10.94 1.29 10.29
CA LYS A 161 -10.61 2.58 10.92
C LYS A 161 -9.20 3.09 10.58
N HIS A 162 -8.28 2.17 10.29
CA HIS A 162 -6.88 2.44 10.02
C HIS A 162 -6.64 2.79 8.54
N VAL A 163 -7.29 2.05 7.63
CA VAL A 163 -7.04 2.15 6.17
C VAL A 163 -8.17 2.83 5.40
N ARG A 164 -9.15 3.43 6.10
CA ARG A 164 -10.34 4.06 5.48
C ARG A 164 -10.02 4.93 4.27
N TYR A 165 -8.97 5.74 4.35
CA TYR A 165 -8.60 6.69 3.32
C TYR A 165 -7.50 6.20 2.38
N ILE A 166 -7.10 4.93 2.46
CA ILE A 166 -6.25 4.28 1.47
C ILE A 166 -7.16 3.78 0.35
N LEU A 167 -7.15 4.49 -0.77
CA LEU A 167 -8.01 4.23 -1.93
C LEU A 167 -7.20 3.87 -3.18
N SER A 168 -5.92 4.23 -3.20
CA SER A 168 -5.04 4.12 -4.37
C SER A 168 -4.68 2.69 -4.78
N ILE A 169 -5.04 1.69 -3.98
CA ILE A 169 -4.83 0.26 -4.29
C ILE A 169 -5.61 -0.12 -5.55
N TYR A 170 -6.91 0.20 -5.62
CA TYR A 170 -7.72 -0.19 -6.77
C TYR A 170 -7.32 0.52 -8.07
N PRO A 171 -7.09 1.86 -8.10
CA PRO A 171 -6.50 2.51 -9.28
C PRO A 171 -5.19 1.87 -9.74
N ALA A 172 -4.31 1.48 -8.81
CA ALA A 172 -3.05 0.82 -9.16
C ALA A 172 -3.27 -0.60 -9.72
N VAL A 173 -4.20 -1.38 -9.16
CA VAL A 173 -4.62 -2.69 -9.71
C VAL A 173 -5.19 -2.52 -11.12
N ILE A 174 -6.13 -1.59 -11.30
CA ILE A 174 -6.77 -1.30 -12.59
C ILE A 174 -5.70 -0.93 -13.61
N TRP A 175 -4.83 0.01 -13.28
CA TRP A 175 -3.76 0.46 -14.17
C TRP A 175 -2.85 -0.69 -14.62
N ALA A 176 -2.41 -1.51 -13.67
CA ALA A 176 -1.54 -2.64 -13.97
C ALA A 176 -2.25 -3.71 -14.82
N LEU A 177 -3.50 -4.07 -14.47
CA LEU A 177 -4.30 -5.02 -15.25
C LEU A 177 -4.62 -4.49 -16.64
N THR A 178 -4.89 -3.19 -16.79
CA THR A 178 -5.04 -2.55 -18.10
C THR A 178 -3.76 -2.69 -18.93
N GLY A 179 -2.58 -2.46 -18.34
CA GLY A 179 -1.31 -2.66 -19.06
C GLY A 179 -1.08 -4.11 -19.50
N VAL A 180 -1.47 -5.08 -18.69
CA VAL A 180 -1.40 -6.51 -19.07
C VAL A 180 -2.44 -6.82 -20.15
N PHE A 181 -3.66 -6.29 -20.02
CA PHE A 181 -4.75 -6.48 -20.98
C PHE A 181 -4.35 -5.93 -22.35
N THR A 182 -3.95 -4.67 -22.45
CA THR A 182 -3.62 -4.02 -23.73
C THR A 182 -2.45 -4.68 -24.43
N LYS A 183 -1.49 -5.23 -23.69
CA LYS A 183 -0.33 -5.92 -24.28
C LYS A 183 -0.65 -7.33 -24.80
N ASN A 184 -1.58 -8.04 -24.17
CA ASN A 184 -1.77 -9.47 -24.41
C ASN A 184 -3.14 -9.84 -25.02
N TYR A 185 -4.10 -8.91 -25.06
CA TYR A 185 -5.46 -9.20 -25.52
C TYR A 185 -5.55 -9.26 -27.04
N ASP A 186 -5.97 -10.40 -27.56
CA ASP A 186 -6.36 -10.58 -28.95
C ASP A 186 -7.89 -10.67 -29.04
N ALA A 187 -8.50 -9.70 -29.75
CA ALA A 187 -9.94 -9.64 -29.95
C ALA A 187 -10.45 -10.68 -30.96
N ALA A 188 -9.59 -11.14 -31.89
CA ALA A 188 -9.97 -12.12 -32.91
C ALA A 188 -9.96 -13.55 -32.35
N ALA A 189 -9.09 -13.83 -31.37
CA ALA A 189 -8.95 -15.14 -30.75
C ALA A 189 -8.65 -15.04 -29.24
N PRO A 190 -9.65 -14.63 -28.41
CA PRO A 190 -9.42 -14.41 -26.99
C PRO A 190 -9.08 -15.72 -26.27
N THR A 191 -7.89 -15.76 -25.65
CA THR A 191 -7.47 -16.91 -24.83
C THR A 191 -8.18 -16.94 -23.48
N ARG A 192 -8.11 -18.08 -22.77
CA ARG A 192 -8.58 -18.22 -21.38
C ARG A 192 -8.06 -17.08 -20.48
N ASN A 193 -6.77 -16.77 -20.57
CA ASN A 193 -6.15 -15.74 -19.75
C ASN A 193 -6.59 -14.32 -20.16
N ASN A 194 -6.88 -14.10 -21.45
CA ASN A 194 -7.43 -12.82 -21.91
C ASN A 194 -8.80 -12.54 -21.28
N ILE A 195 -9.68 -13.55 -21.27
CA ILE A 195 -11.00 -13.46 -20.64
C ILE A 195 -10.83 -13.25 -19.12
N PHE A 196 -9.91 -13.98 -18.49
CA PHE A 196 -9.65 -13.86 -17.04
C PHE A 196 -9.16 -12.45 -16.66
N ILE A 197 -8.20 -11.88 -17.39
CA ILE A 197 -7.71 -10.52 -17.14
C ILE A 197 -8.84 -9.50 -17.31
N ALA A 198 -9.66 -9.63 -18.36
CA ALA A 198 -10.79 -8.74 -18.60
C ALA A 198 -11.83 -8.80 -17.46
N ALA A 199 -12.16 -10.01 -17.01
CA ALA A 199 -13.07 -10.21 -15.88
C ALA A 199 -12.50 -9.62 -14.58
N LEU A 200 -11.21 -9.86 -14.29
CA LEU A 200 -10.55 -9.34 -13.09
C LEU A 200 -10.45 -7.81 -13.12
N LEU A 201 -10.21 -7.21 -14.29
CA LEU A 201 -10.26 -5.77 -14.47
C LEU A 201 -11.67 -5.22 -14.16
N GLY A 202 -12.72 -5.86 -14.69
CA GLY A 202 -14.10 -5.52 -14.37
C GLY A 202 -14.40 -5.59 -12.87
N VAL A 203 -13.97 -6.66 -12.21
CA VAL A 203 -14.07 -6.82 -10.75
C VAL A 203 -13.32 -5.69 -10.02
N GLY A 204 -12.10 -5.36 -10.44
CA GLY A 204 -11.30 -4.28 -9.87
C GLY A 204 -12.01 -2.92 -9.94
N CYS A 205 -12.64 -2.60 -11.08
CA CYS A 205 -13.45 -1.41 -11.26
C CYS A 205 -14.68 -1.40 -10.33
N CYS A 206 -15.41 -2.51 -10.26
CA CYS A 206 -16.57 -2.63 -9.36
C CYS A 206 -16.17 -2.45 -7.89
N LEU A 207 -15.11 -3.12 -7.43
CA LEU A 207 -14.61 -2.98 -6.06
C LEU A 207 -14.18 -1.54 -5.75
N PHE A 208 -13.59 -0.83 -6.72
CA PHE A 208 -13.22 0.57 -6.53
C PHE A 208 -14.44 1.47 -6.31
N VAL A 209 -15.48 1.33 -7.14
CA VAL A 209 -16.72 2.10 -7.00
C VAL A 209 -17.39 1.80 -5.66
N ILE A 210 -17.49 0.53 -5.29
CA ILE A 210 -18.02 0.11 -3.98
C ILE A 210 -17.21 0.74 -2.85
N ARG A 211 -15.87 0.72 -2.95
CA ARG A 211 -14.99 1.29 -1.93
C ARG A 211 -15.20 2.80 -1.77
N ILE A 212 -15.31 3.54 -2.87
CA ILE A 212 -15.60 4.99 -2.83
C ILE A 212 -16.94 5.24 -2.14
N GLY A 213 -17.98 4.48 -2.50
CA GLY A 213 -19.31 4.59 -1.90
C GLY A 213 -19.28 4.33 -0.39
N LEU A 214 -18.65 3.23 0.03
CA LEU A 214 -18.52 2.86 1.44
C LEU A 214 -17.73 3.89 2.25
N VAL A 215 -16.61 4.37 1.73
CA VAL A 215 -15.76 5.35 2.42
C VAL A 215 -16.48 6.69 2.54
N THR A 216 -17.16 7.15 1.48
CA THR A 216 -17.97 8.38 1.51
C THR A 216 -19.11 8.25 2.52
N TRP A 217 -19.86 7.15 2.49
CA TRP A 217 -20.95 6.90 3.44
C TRP A 217 -20.45 6.87 4.89
N ARG A 218 -19.36 6.16 5.17
CA ARG A 218 -18.75 6.10 6.51
C ARG A 218 -18.16 7.43 6.94
N HIS A 219 -17.62 8.23 6.03
CA HIS A 219 -17.12 9.57 6.35
C HIS A 219 -18.25 10.48 6.83
N LEU A 220 -19.41 10.43 6.17
CA LEU A 220 -20.58 11.24 6.50
C LEU A 220 -21.31 10.75 7.76
N LYS A 221 -21.55 9.44 7.89
CA LYS A 221 -22.33 8.86 9.00
C LYS A 221 -21.50 8.52 10.23
N HIS A 222 -20.25 8.12 10.06
CA HIS A 222 -19.36 7.64 11.13
C HIS A 222 -17.96 8.30 11.06
N PRO A 223 -17.85 9.64 11.15
CA PRO A 223 -16.58 10.36 11.10
C PRO A 223 -15.61 9.88 12.20
N LEU A 224 -14.35 9.62 11.84
CA LEU A 224 -13.35 8.98 12.72
C LEU A 224 -13.08 9.72 14.04
N TYR A 225 -13.19 11.05 14.05
CA TYR A 225 -12.74 11.88 15.19
C TYR A 225 -13.88 12.62 15.91
N LYS A 226 -15.15 12.28 15.66
CA LYS A 226 -16.31 13.02 16.20
C LYS A 226 -16.42 12.98 17.73
N ASN A 227 -15.91 11.92 18.37
CA ASN A 227 -15.98 11.72 19.82
C ASN A 227 -14.61 11.74 20.50
N ALA A 228 -13.55 12.11 19.78
CA ALA A 228 -12.21 12.19 20.37
C ALA A 228 -12.00 13.61 20.90
N ASP A 229 -11.87 13.77 22.21
CA ASP A 229 -11.43 15.05 22.78
C ASP A 229 -9.92 15.17 22.60
N PRO A 230 -9.42 16.06 21.72
CA PRO A 230 -8.00 16.16 21.43
C PRO A 230 -7.23 16.87 22.56
N ASP A 231 -7.93 17.44 23.54
CA ASP A 231 -7.34 18.16 24.68
C ASP A 231 -7.14 17.25 25.90
N ASP A 232 -7.72 16.05 25.91
CA ASP A 232 -7.57 15.07 27.00
C ASP A 232 -6.11 14.55 27.15
N MET A 233 -5.27 14.67 26.11
CA MET A 233 -3.86 14.26 26.16
C MET A 233 -2.97 15.14 25.27
N SER A 234 -1.87 15.65 25.84
CA SER A 234 -0.83 16.37 25.10
C SER A 234 -0.15 15.48 24.05
N PRO A 235 0.29 16.01 22.89
CA PRO A 235 1.09 15.26 21.90
C PRO A 235 2.31 14.55 22.50
N MET A 236 2.89 15.12 23.56
CA MET A 236 4.02 14.55 24.28
C MET A 236 3.62 13.29 25.08
N ASP A 237 2.42 13.27 25.67
CA ASP A 237 1.89 12.11 26.38
C ASP A 237 1.50 10.98 25.41
N MET A 238 0.92 11.35 24.27
CA MET A 238 0.67 10.43 23.16
C MET A 238 1.97 9.79 22.65
N ALA A 239 3.03 10.58 22.47
CA ALA A 239 4.34 10.09 22.06
C ALA A 239 4.97 9.15 23.10
N LYS A 240 4.80 9.44 24.40
CA LYS A 240 5.25 8.55 25.50
C LYS A 240 4.52 7.20 25.47
N LYS A 241 3.21 7.21 25.24
CA LYS A 241 2.38 6.00 25.10
C LYS A 241 2.82 5.17 23.88
N GLN A 242 3.04 5.82 22.74
CA GLN A 242 3.53 5.19 21.52
C GLN A 242 4.92 4.55 21.73
N LYS A 243 5.84 5.23 22.43
CA LYS A 243 7.17 4.69 22.75
C LYS A 243 7.10 3.42 23.59
N LYS A 244 6.06 3.23 24.41
CA LYS A 244 5.84 1.99 25.18
C LYS A 244 5.35 0.84 24.30
N ILE A 245 4.61 1.14 23.23
CA ILE A 245 4.09 0.14 22.27
C ILE A 245 5.20 -0.38 21.34
N PHE A 246 6.13 0.49 20.94
CA PHE A 246 7.23 0.16 20.02
C PHE A 246 8.59 0.11 20.72
N ARG A 247 8.61 -0.34 21.98
CA ARG A 247 9.85 -0.52 22.74
C ARG A 247 10.51 -1.84 22.40
#